data_AF-A0A956HZP6-F1
#
_entry.id   AF-A0A956HZP6-F1
#
_cell.length_a   1.000
_cell.length_b   1.000
_cell.length_c   1.000
_cell.angle_alpha   90.00
_cell.angle_beta   90.00
_cell.angle_gamma   90.00
#
_symmetry.space_group_name_H-M   'P 1'
#
loop_
_entity.id
_entity.type
_entity.pdbx_description
1 polymer ?
#
loop_
_entity_poly.entity_id
_entity_poly.type
_entity_poly.pdbx_seq_one_letter_code
_entity_poly.pdbx_strand_id
1 'polypeptide(L)'
;YLTDIYRKRAGTKESTRSRFIDYGLLMVSIYPIAAYKLVHSDFMLGDVEILIPDFLRIPATYWAVWAAFAFFLSAWLVKTWHEYRAGTVNVPKTLLIAVTASVAFFVPAAAEGERLELAFQSVNAWHAIQYMGILWYIQKIRKERGLIGSKFIRSISGQGRGAWLFYGFCFAVTMGMFFTLVSAANADIFGFSAKHGRDLGFQQYYYMGVLSCLLIHYVFDGYLFSVSHKAEQTLERIPFATPSLAR
;
A
#
# COMPACT_ATOMS: atom_id res chain seq x y z
N TYR A 1 8.59 -3.79 4.90
CA TYR A 1 9.26 -2.75 5.70
C TYR A 1 9.07 -2.91 7.20
N LEU A 2 7.86 -2.79 7.76
CA LEU A 2 7.65 -2.96 9.22
C LEU A 2 8.13 -4.32 9.73
N THR A 3 7.90 -5.39 8.97
CA THR A 3 8.44 -6.73 9.25
C THR A 3 9.97 -6.74 9.32
N ASP A 4 10.67 -5.97 8.48
CA ASP A 4 12.14 -5.85 8.48
C ASP A 4 12.66 -5.03 9.66
N ILE A 5 11.92 -4.02 10.12
CA ILE A 5 12.25 -3.30 11.35
C ILE A 5 12.19 -4.26 12.54
N TYR A 6 11.15 -5.07 12.65
CA TYR A 6 11.04 -6.06 13.73
C TYR A 6 12.15 -7.11 13.67
N ARG A 7 12.55 -7.55 12.47
CA ARG A 7 13.71 -8.45 12.29
C ARG A 7 15.01 -7.80 12.76
N LYS A 8 15.27 -6.57 12.31
CA LYS A 8 16.48 -5.82 12.69
C LYS A 8 16.54 -5.58 14.21
N ARG A 9 15.40 -5.27 14.83
CA ARG A 9 15.29 -5.09 16.28
C ARG A 9 15.53 -6.37 17.06
N ALA A 10 15.05 -7.52 16.56
CA ALA A 10 15.27 -8.81 17.20
C ALA A 10 16.73 -9.28 17.10
N GLY A 11 17.54 -8.71 16.21
CA GLY A 11 18.94 -9.09 15.99
C GLY A 11 19.11 -10.46 15.35
N THR A 12 18.02 -11.14 15.00
CA THR A 12 18.02 -12.47 14.38
C THR A 12 18.12 -12.36 12.86
N LYS A 13 19.11 -13.07 12.27
CA LYS A 13 19.22 -13.21 10.82
C LYS A 13 18.28 -14.30 10.34
N GLU A 14 17.09 -13.91 9.90
CA GLU A 14 16.14 -14.83 9.26
C GLU A 14 16.62 -15.22 7.85
N SER A 15 16.35 -16.47 7.45
CA SER A 15 16.70 -16.97 6.12
C SER A 15 15.90 -16.29 5.02
N THR A 16 16.47 -16.16 3.81
CA THR A 16 15.77 -15.60 2.64
C THR A 16 14.47 -16.36 2.34
N ARG A 17 14.43 -17.67 2.61
CA ARG A 17 13.22 -18.49 2.48
C ARG A 17 12.11 -18.06 3.44
N SER A 18 12.44 -17.81 4.72
CA SER A 18 11.48 -17.29 5.70
C SER A 18 10.88 -15.96 5.24
N ARG A 19 11.72 -15.10 4.66
CA ARG A 19 11.29 -13.81 4.12
C ARG A 19 10.37 -13.95 2.90
N PHE A 20 10.70 -14.84 1.98
CA PHE A 20 9.86 -15.13 0.81
C PHE A 20 8.48 -15.64 1.23
N ILE A 21 8.40 -16.52 2.23
CA ILE A 21 7.12 -17.00 2.77
C ILE A 21 6.32 -15.85 3.40
N ASP A 22 6.95 -15.05 4.25
CA ASP A 22 6.29 -13.92 4.93
C ASP A 22 5.72 -12.91 3.93
N TYR A 23 6.51 -12.50 2.94
CA TYR A 23 6.06 -11.53 1.94
C TYR A 23 5.07 -12.14 0.94
N GLY A 24 5.27 -13.40 0.57
CA GLY A 24 4.35 -14.12 -0.30
C GLY A 24 2.96 -14.16 0.30
N LEU A 25 2.82 -14.54 1.57
CA LEU A 25 1.53 -14.55 2.27
C LEU A 25 0.89 -13.15 2.29
N LEU A 26 1.64 -12.12 2.69
CA LEU A 26 1.13 -10.75 2.75
C LEU A 26 0.65 -10.27 1.37
N MET A 27 1.41 -10.56 0.31
CA MET A 27 1.08 -10.17 -1.06
C MET A 27 -0.19 -10.88 -1.53
N VAL A 28 -0.30 -12.19 -1.31
CA VAL A 28 -1.41 -12.96 -1.87
C VAL A 28 -2.70 -12.86 -1.04
N SER A 29 -2.62 -12.46 0.23
CA SER A 29 -3.76 -12.53 1.18
C SER A 29 -5.02 -11.75 0.79
N ILE A 30 -4.93 -10.66 0.02
CA ILE A 30 -6.10 -9.87 -0.38
C ILE A 30 -6.85 -10.45 -1.59
N TYR A 31 -6.20 -11.33 -2.36
CA TYR A 31 -6.70 -11.76 -3.66
C TYR A 31 -7.68 -12.95 -3.68
N PRO A 32 -7.75 -13.89 -2.71
CA PRO A 32 -8.56 -15.11 -2.88
C PRO A 32 -10.05 -14.82 -3.09
N ILE A 33 -10.62 -13.99 -2.22
CA ILE A 33 -12.04 -13.62 -2.29
C ILE A 33 -12.27 -12.61 -3.44
N ALA A 34 -11.33 -11.70 -3.66
CA ALA A 34 -11.42 -10.74 -4.77
C ALA A 34 -11.40 -11.45 -6.14
N ALA A 35 -10.54 -12.44 -6.34
CA ALA A 35 -10.45 -13.23 -7.57
C ALA A 35 -11.68 -14.10 -7.78
N TYR A 36 -12.27 -14.63 -6.70
CA TYR A 36 -13.55 -15.34 -6.78
C TYR A 36 -14.66 -14.42 -7.28
N LYS A 37 -14.81 -13.23 -6.68
CA LYS A 37 -15.79 -12.21 -7.10
C LYS A 37 -15.55 -11.75 -8.54
N LEU A 38 -14.29 -11.59 -8.93
CA LEU A 38 -13.88 -11.23 -10.30
C LEU A 38 -14.37 -12.22 -11.35
N VAL A 39 -14.24 -13.52 -11.09
CA VAL A 39 -14.64 -14.56 -12.05
C VAL A 39 -16.16 -14.74 -12.12
N HIS A 40 -16.89 -14.45 -11.04
CA HIS A 40 -18.35 -14.61 -10.97
C HIS A 40 -19.13 -13.32 -11.31
N SER A 41 -18.45 -12.32 -11.87
CA SER A 41 -19.04 -11.02 -12.24
C SER A 41 -19.64 -10.22 -11.08
N ASP A 42 -19.22 -10.49 -9.85
CA ASP A 42 -19.54 -9.70 -8.66
C ASP A 42 -18.54 -8.54 -8.46
N PHE A 43 -17.71 -8.26 -9.46
CA PHE A 43 -16.70 -7.19 -9.44
C PHE A 43 -17.24 -5.94 -10.13
N MET A 44 -18.30 -5.41 -9.53
CA MET A 44 -18.85 -4.11 -9.88
C MET A 44 -18.15 -3.01 -9.10
N LEU A 45 -18.27 -1.79 -9.61
CA LEU A 45 -17.58 -0.61 -9.12
C LEU A 45 -18.58 0.54 -9.02
N GLY A 46 -19.50 0.43 -8.05
CA GLY A 46 -20.81 1.08 -8.21
C GLY A 46 -21.50 0.51 -9.46
N ASP A 47 -21.98 1.38 -10.36
CA ASP A 47 -22.74 0.95 -11.55
C ASP A 47 -21.86 0.59 -12.78
N VAL A 48 -20.54 0.62 -12.65
CA VAL A 48 -19.61 0.39 -13.77
C VAL A 48 -18.90 -0.95 -13.64
N GLU A 49 -19.09 -1.81 -14.64
CA GLU A 49 -18.30 -3.03 -14.80
C GLU A 49 -16.88 -2.66 -15.25
N ILE A 50 -15.85 -3.09 -14.51
CA ILE A 50 -14.47 -2.92 -14.97
C ILE A 50 -14.23 -3.86 -16.15
N LEU A 51 -13.66 -3.31 -17.22
CA LEU A 51 -13.12 -4.09 -18.33
C LEU A 51 -11.93 -4.91 -17.84
N ILE A 52 -12.20 -6.16 -17.49
CA ILE A 52 -11.19 -7.14 -17.10
C ILE A 52 -11.01 -8.08 -18.29
N PRO A 53 -9.77 -8.28 -18.78
CA PRO A 53 -9.51 -9.19 -19.89
C PRO A 53 -10.14 -10.57 -19.68
N ASP A 54 -10.78 -11.12 -20.72
CA ASP A 54 -11.53 -12.39 -20.62
C ASP A 54 -10.68 -13.56 -20.13
N PHE A 55 -9.39 -13.57 -20.46
CA PHE A 55 -8.46 -14.61 -20.03
C PHE A 55 -8.26 -14.64 -18.50
N LEU A 56 -8.58 -13.55 -17.78
CA LEU A 56 -8.56 -13.50 -16.31
C LEU A 56 -9.89 -13.93 -15.69
N ARG A 57 -11.00 -13.93 -16.45
CA ARG A 57 -12.34 -14.29 -15.99
C ARG A 57 -12.63 -15.79 -16.02
N ILE A 58 -11.60 -16.62 -16.22
CA ILE A 58 -11.74 -18.08 -16.24
C ILE A 58 -11.66 -18.68 -14.82
N PRO A 59 -12.34 -19.82 -14.56
CA PRO A 59 -12.25 -20.50 -13.26
C PRO A 59 -10.82 -20.81 -12.80
N ALA A 60 -9.92 -21.08 -13.75
CA ALA A 60 -8.51 -21.34 -13.44
C ALA A 60 -7.83 -20.17 -12.70
N THR A 61 -8.26 -18.92 -12.93
CA THR A 61 -7.69 -17.74 -12.27
C THR A 61 -7.91 -17.78 -10.76
N TYR A 62 -9.16 -17.95 -10.30
CA TYR A 62 -9.41 -17.94 -8.85
C TYR A 62 -8.83 -19.20 -8.20
N TRP A 63 -8.88 -20.37 -8.86
CA TRP A 63 -8.22 -21.58 -8.35
C TRP A 63 -6.70 -21.40 -8.18
N ALA A 64 -6.02 -20.76 -9.13
CA ALA A 64 -4.60 -20.47 -9.04
C ALA A 64 -4.28 -19.53 -7.87
N VAL A 65 -5.08 -18.48 -7.68
CA VAL A 65 -4.92 -17.53 -6.56
C VAL A 65 -5.15 -18.23 -5.22
N TRP A 66 -6.20 -19.05 -5.11
CA TRP A 66 -6.48 -19.83 -3.90
C TRP A 66 -5.38 -20.85 -3.60
N ALA A 67 -4.85 -21.54 -4.61
CA ALA A 67 -3.74 -22.46 -4.46
C ALA A 67 -2.47 -21.74 -3.98
N ALA A 68 -2.16 -20.58 -4.55
CA ALA A 68 -1.02 -19.75 -4.12
C ALA A 68 -1.20 -19.29 -2.66
N PHE A 69 -2.38 -18.81 -2.29
CA PHE A 69 -2.68 -18.41 -0.91
C PHE A 69 -2.56 -19.59 0.05
N ALA A 70 -3.18 -20.73 -0.25
CA ALA A 70 -3.11 -21.94 0.58
C ALA A 70 -1.67 -22.42 0.76
N PHE A 71 -0.86 -22.38 -0.30
CA PHE A 71 0.56 -22.71 -0.24
C PHE A 71 1.32 -21.77 0.72
N PHE A 72 1.20 -20.45 0.54
CA PHE A 72 1.92 -19.49 1.38
C PHE A 72 1.44 -19.51 2.83
N LEU A 73 0.13 -19.66 3.07
CA LEU A 73 -0.43 -19.78 4.41
C LEU A 73 0.08 -21.04 5.10
N SER A 74 0.05 -22.19 4.44
CA SER A 74 0.53 -23.45 4.99
C SER A 74 2.04 -23.39 5.28
N ALA A 75 2.82 -22.87 4.33
CA ALA A 75 4.25 -22.68 4.51
C ALA A 75 4.56 -21.73 5.68
N TRP A 76 3.78 -20.66 5.83
CA TRP A 76 3.91 -19.71 6.94
C TRP A 76 3.58 -20.36 8.28
N LEU A 77 2.47 -21.11 8.37
CA LEU A 77 2.07 -21.83 9.59
C LEU A 77 3.13 -22.86 10.02
N VAL A 78 3.58 -23.71 9.09
CA VAL A 78 4.62 -24.72 9.35
C VAL A 78 5.91 -24.04 9.81
N LYS A 79 6.34 -22.99 9.11
CA LYS A 79 7.54 -22.23 9.46
C LYS A 79 7.43 -21.59 10.84
N THR A 80 6.33 -20.90 11.12
CA THR A 80 6.08 -20.25 12.41
C THR A 80 6.00 -21.27 13.55
N TRP A 81 5.42 -22.44 13.31
CA TRP A 81 5.44 -23.55 14.26
C TRP A 81 6.86 -24.03 14.58
N HIS A 82 7.71 -24.20 13.56
CA HIS A 82 9.11 -24.55 13.77
C HIS A 82 9.88 -23.46 14.53
N GLU A 83 9.68 -22.18 14.19
CA GLU A 83 10.27 -21.03 14.90
C GLU A 83 9.80 -20.98 16.37
N TYR A 84 8.53 -21.30 16.64
CA TYR A 84 7.97 -21.38 18.00
C TYR A 84 8.60 -22.52 18.79
N ARG A 85 8.67 -23.72 18.21
CA ARG A 85 9.29 -24.90 18.84
C ARG A 85 10.79 -24.71 19.13
N ALA A 86 11.48 -23.93 18.29
CA ALA A 86 12.89 -23.59 18.46
C ALA A 86 13.13 -22.40 19.41
N GLY A 87 12.08 -21.71 19.89
CA GLY A 87 12.22 -20.51 20.72
C GLY A 87 12.80 -19.30 19.98
N THR A 88 12.77 -19.29 18.65
CA THR A 88 13.35 -18.23 17.80
C THR A 88 12.29 -17.32 17.17
N VAL A 89 11.01 -17.53 17.50
CA VAL A 89 9.90 -16.77 16.93
C VAL A 89 9.97 -15.28 17.29
N ASN A 90 9.90 -14.43 16.26
CA ASN A 90 9.76 -13.00 16.43
C ASN A 90 8.27 -12.65 16.62
N VAL A 91 7.79 -12.70 17.87
CA VAL A 91 6.36 -12.55 18.20
C VAL A 91 5.74 -11.27 17.62
N PRO A 92 6.34 -10.07 17.76
CA PRO A 92 5.76 -8.85 17.18
C PRO A 92 5.61 -8.90 15.66
N LYS A 93 6.60 -9.47 14.95
CA LYS A 93 6.54 -9.67 13.50
C LYS A 93 5.44 -10.65 13.12
N THR A 94 5.38 -11.79 13.80
CA THR A 94 4.40 -12.85 13.52
C THR A 94 2.98 -12.35 13.75
N LEU A 95 2.74 -11.60 14.83
CA LEU A 95 1.45 -10.99 15.11
C LEU A 95 1.05 -9.96 14.05
N LEU A 96 1.99 -9.10 13.63
CA LEU A 96 1.75 -8.15 12.54
C LEU A 96 1.31 -8.89 11.27
N ILE A 97 2.03 -9.93 10.87
CA ILE A 97 1.69 -10.70 9.66
C ILE A 97 0.32 -11.37 9.81
N ALA A 98 0.04 -12.00 10.95
CA ALA A 98 -1.22 -12.68 11.20
C ALA A 98 -2.41 -11.72 11.10
N VAL A 99 -2.32 -10.55 11.76
CA VAL A 99 -3.38 -9.52 11.73
C VAL A 99 -3.54 -8.97 10.31
N THR A 100 -2.43 -8.60 9.65
CA THR A 100 -2.50 -8.04 8.29
C THR A 100 -3.08 -9.04 7.30
N ALA A 101 -2.63 -10.29 7.30
CA ALA A 101 -3.14 -11.32 6.39
C ALA A 101 -4.62 -11.63 6.65
N SER A 102 -5.05 -11.67 7.92
CA SER A 102 -6.46 -11.89 8.28
C SER A 102 -7.34 -10.74 7.81
N VAL A 103 -6.96 -9.50 8.13
CA VAL A 103 -7.71 -8.32 7.68
C VAL A 103 -7.76 -8.26 6.16
N ALA A 104 -6.62 -8.42 5.48
CA ALA A 104 -6.56 -8.40 4.02
C ALA A 104 -7.43 -9.49 3.37
N PHE A 105 -7.46 -10.70 3.93
CA PHE A 105 -8.30 -11.79 3.44
C PHE A 105 -9.79 -11.50 3.57
N PHE A 106 -10.22 -10.91 4.70
CA PHE A 106 -11.64 -10.63 4.94
C PHE A 106 -12.12 -9.31 4.35
N VAL A 107 -11.24 -8.37 3.99
CA VAL A 107 -11.63 -7.09 3.40
C VAL A 107 -12.55 -7.27 2.17
N PRO A 108 -12.21 -8.11 1.17
CA PRO A 108 -13.09 -8.32 0.02
C PRO A 108 -14.43 -9.00 0.39
N ALA A 109 -14.48 -9.75 1.50
CA ALA A 109 -15.71 -10.36 2.00
C ALA A 109 -16.61 -9.35 2.71
N ALA A 110 -16.02 -8.41 3.45
CA ALA A 110 -16.74 -7.37 4.19
C ALA A 110 -17.37 -6.30 3.29
N ALA A 111 -16.94 -6.19 2.03
CA ALA A 111 -17.70 -5.47 1.02
C ALA A 111 -18.92 -6.30 0.63
N GLU A 112 -20.09 -5.95 1.17
CA GLU A 112 -21.38 -6.45 0.69
C GLU A 112 -21.62 -5.95 -0.74
N GLY A 113 -21.93 -6.88 -1.65
CA GLY A 113 -22.36 -6.59 -3.03
C GLY A 113 -21.33 -5.89 -3.92
N GLU A 114 -21.85 -5.06 -4.83
CA GLU A 114 -21.22 -4.32 -5.94
C GLU A 114 -20.21 -3.23 -5.52
N ARG A 115 -19.80 -3.21 -4.24
CA ARG A 115 -19.01 -2.12 -3.66
C ARG A 115 -17.59 -2.52 -3.27
N LEU A 116 -16.98 -3.37 -4.07
CA LEU A 116 -15.63 -3.85 -3.84
C LEU A 116 -14.58 -2.72 -3.93
N GLU A 117 -14.88 -1.64 -4.65
CA GLU A 117 -14.09 -0.40 -4.64
C GLU A 117 -13.94 0.19 -3.24
N LEU A 118 -15.00 0.15 -2.43
CA LEU A 118 -14.98 0.74 -1.09
C LEU A 118 -14.02 -0.03 -0.18
N ALA A 119 -14.01 -1.36 -0.29
CA ALA A 119 -13.06 -2.21 0.42
C ALA A 119 -11.61 -1.92 0.01
N PHE A 120 -11.32 -1.83 -1.29
CA PHE A 120 -9.99 -1.49 -1.77
C PHE A 120 -9.56 -0.08 -1.37
N GLN A 121 -10.47 0.90 -1.47
CA GLN A 121 -10.22 2.28 -1.02
C GLN A 121 -9.96 2.35 0.48
N SER A 122 -10.67 1.56 1.28
CA SER A 122 -10.48 1.51 2.73
C SER A 122 -9.10 0.95 3.09
N VAL A 123 -8.65 -0.11 2.42
CA VAL A 123 -7.29 -0.65 2.60
C VAL A 123 -6.24 0.35 2.14
N ASN A 124 -6.46 1.04 1.02
CA ASN A 124 -5.53 2.05 0.54
C ASN A 124 -5.43 3.25 1.48
N ALA A 125 -6.56 3.71 2.03
CA ALA A 125 -6.59 4.75 3.04
C ALA A 125 -5.88 4.31 4.33
N TRP A 126 -6.15 3.09 4.80
CA TRP A 126 -5.47 2.50 5.95
C TRP A 126 -3.94 2.42 5.74
N HIS A 127 -3.50 1.90 4.59
CA HIS A 127 -2.09 1.82 4.21
C HIS A 127 -1.44 3.20 4.14
N ALA A 128 -2.12 4.17 3.52
CA ALA A 128 -1.63 5.55 3.42
C ALA A 128 -1.44 6.21 4.79
N ILE A 129 -2.35 5.99 5.75
CA ILE A 129 -2.23 6.50 7.12
C ILE A 129 -0.98 5.93 7.80
N GLN A 130 -0.77 4.61 7.70
CA GLN A 130 0.43 3.98 8.24
C GLN A 130 1.71 4.56 7.64
N TYR A 131 1.70 4.76 6.32
CA TYR A 131 2.84 5.31 5.58
C TYR A 131 3.13 6.76 5.96
N MET A 132 2.10 7.59 6.12
CA MET A 132 2.23 8.97 6.60
C MET A 132 2.90 9.03 7.97
N GLY A 133 2.53 8.12 8.89
CA GLY A 133 3.18 8.03 10.20
C GLY A 133 4.68 7.68 10.10
N ILE A 134 5.03 6.73 9.23
CA ILE A 134 6.43 6.34 8.99
C ILE A 134 7.23 7.48 8.36
N LEU A 135 6.68 8.13 7.33
CA LEU A 135 7.30 9.27 6.68
C LEU A 135 7.52 10.42 7.66
N TRP A 136 6.50 10.78 8.43
CA TRP A 136 6.63 11.80 9.46
C TRP A 136 7.77 11.46 10.44
N TYR A 137 7.83 10.22 10.89
CA TYR A 137 8.86 9.77 11.84
C TYR A 137 10.28 9.85 11.23
N ILE A 138 10.45 9.41 9.98
CA ILE A 138 11.72 9.52 9.25
C ILE A 138 12.11 11.00 9.13
N GLN A 139 11.19 11.86 8.71
CA GLN A 139 11.43 13.29 8.53
C GLN A 139 11.75 13.99 9.86
N LYS A 140 11.09 13.60 10.95
CA LYS A 140 11.41 14.05 12.31
C LYS A 140 12.87 13.72 12.67
N ILE A 141 13.29 12.46 12.54
CA ILE A 141 14.67 12.05 12.85
C ILE A 141 15.67 12.78 11.96
N ARG A 142 15.36 12.94 10.67
CA ARG A 142 16.24 13.66 9.74
C ARG A 142 16.40 15.13 10.12
N LYS A 143 15.33 15.78 10.59
CA LYS A 143 15.41 17.15 11.11
C LYS A 143 16.31 17.22 12.34
N GLU A 144 16.13 16.30 13.30
CA GLU A 144 16.96 16.22 14.51
C GLU A 144 18.45 16.01 14.19
N ARG A 145 18.75 15.30 13.09
CA ARG A 145 20.12 15.06 12.60
C ARG A 145 20.65 16.14 11.63
N GLY A 146 19.89 17.19 11.34
CA GLY A 146 20.31 18.23 10.39
C GLY A 146 20.37 17.78 8.91
N LEU A 147 19.75 16.67 8.55
CA LEU A 147 19.82 16.03 7.22
C LEU A 147 18.77 16.56 6.22
N ILE A 148 18.11 17.68 6.52
CA ILE A 148 17.08 18.28 5.65
C ILE A 148 17.62 19.60 5.09
N GLY A 149 17.97 19.63 3.80
CA GLY A 149 18.45 20.82 3.11
C GLY A 149 17.36 21.86 2.83
N SER A 150 16.15 21.43 2.48
CA SER A 150 15.04 22.35 2.16
C SER A 150 14.47 23.01 3.41
N LYS A 151 14.42 24.36 3.41
CA LYS A 151 13.80 25.16 4.49
C LYS A 151 12.31 24.83 4.66
N PHE A 152 11.59 24.63 3.55
CA PHE A 152 10.19 24.25 3.56
C PHE A 152 9.98 22.88 4.21
N ILE A 153 10.69 21.85 3.75
CA ILE A 153 10.57 20.51 4.33
C ILE A 153 10.96 20.51 5.82
N ARG A 154 11.96 21.30 6.19
CA ARG A 154 12.39 21.45 7.60
C ARG A 154 11.31 22.11 8.47
N SER A 155 10.52 23.04 7.94
CA SER A 155 9.45 23.71 8.72
C SER A 155 8.28 22.77 8.99
N ILE A 156 7.95 21.91 8.03
CA ILE A 156 6.87 20.90 8.16
C ILE A 156 7.34 19.59 8.82
N SER A 157 8.62 19.44 9.13
CA SER A 157 9.14 18.23 9.81
C SER A 157 9.25 18.47 11.33
N GLY A 158 9.00 17.46 12.18
CA GLY A 158 9.29 17.51 13.62
C GLY A 158 8.09 17.26 14.56
N GLN A 159 8.30 17.49 15.86
CA GLN A 159 7.28 17.31 16.91
C GLN A 159 6.40 18.56 17.08
N GLY A 160 5.27 18.42 17.79
CA GLY A 160 4.35 19.52 18.08
C GLY A 160 3.80 20.17 16.81
N ARG A 161 4.04 21.47 16.64
CA ARG A 161 3.60 22.24 15.46
C ARG A 161 4.10 21.65 14.14
N GLY A 162 5.31 21.08 14.10
CA GLY A 162 5.83 20.45 12.89
C GLY A 162 5.00 19.26 12.44
N ALA A 163 4.51 18.44 13.37
CA ALA A 163 3.65 17.31 13.06
C ALA A 163 2.31 17.77 12.46
N TRP A 164 1.68 18.78 13.09
CA TRP A 164 0.44 19.36 12.56
C TRP A 164 0.61 19.95 11.16
N LEU A 165 1.73 20.61 10.89
CA LEU A 165 2.03 21.14 9.56
C LEU A 165 2.25 20.02 8.53
N PHE A 166 2.92 18.92 8.91
CA PHE A 166 3.08 17.74 8.04
C PHE A 166 1.72 17.16 7.65
N TYR A 167 0.90 16.80 8.64
CA TYR A 167 -0.40 16.18 8.40
C TYR A 167 -1.36 17.14 7.68
N GLY A 168 -1.35 18.42 8.07
CA GLY A 168 -2.13 19.46 7.41
C GLY A 168 -1.72 19.69 5.96
N PHE A 169 -0.42 19.64 5.64
CA PHE A 169 0.06 19.72 4.27
C PHE A 169 -0.38 18.52 3.43
N CYS A 170 -0.24 17.29 3.96
CA CYS A 170 -0.74 16.08 3.28
C CYS A 170 -2.24 16.16 3.01
N PHE A 171 -3.02 16.63 4.00
CA PHE A 171 -4.45 16.85 3.85
C PHE A 171 -4.77 17.91 2.78
N ALA A 172 -4.08 19.06 2.82
CA ALA A 172 -4.27 20.14 1.85
C ALA A 172 -3.96 19.69 0.41
N VAL A 173 -2.88 18.92 0.21
CA VAL A 173 -2.56 18.34 -1.11
C VAL A 173 -3.64 17.37 -1.56
N THR A 174 -4.13 16.51 -0.66
CA THR A 174 -5.20 15.54 -0.95
C THR A 174 -6.49 16.26 -1.34
N MET A 175 -6.87 17.30 -0.60
CA MET A 175 -8.04 18.12 -0.92
C MET A 175 -7.86 18.90 -2.23
N GLY A 176 -6.69 19.48 -2.46
CA GLY A 176 -6.36 20.14 -3.72
C GLY A 176 -6.55 19.21 -4.91
N MET A 177 -6.02 17.98 -4.83
CA MET A 177 -6.19 16.97 -5.87
C MET A 177 -7.67 16.58 -6.04
N PHE A 178 -8.41 16.39 -4.94
CA PHE A 178 -9.85 16.11 -4.99
C PHE A 178 -10.63 17.23 -5.72
N PHE A 179 -10.40 18.50 -5.36
CA PHE A 179 -11.05 19.62 -6.02
C PHE A 179 -10.65 19.75 -7.49
N THR A 180 -9.39 19.48 -7.84
CA THR A 180 -8.95 19.42 -9.24
C THR A 180 -9.71 18.36 -10.03
N LEU A 181 -9.88 17.16 -9.47
CA LEU A 181 -10.64 16.08 -10.12
C LEU A 181 -12.12 16.42 -10.28
N VAL A 182 -12.76 16.96 -9.23
CA VAL A 182 -14.16 17.40 -9.29
C VAL A 182 -14.34 18.51 -10.32
N SER A 183 -13.44 19.49 -10.36
CA SER A 183 -13.49 20.59 -11.32
C SER A 183 -13.27 20.10 -12.75
N ALA A 184 -12.32 19.18 -12.97
CA ALA A 184 -12.07 18.57 -14.27
C ALA A 184 -13.26 17.75 -14.78
N ALA A 185 -13.92 17.01 -13.89
CA ALA A 185 -15.13 16.26 -14.20
C ALA A 185 -16.31 17.18 -14.53
N ASN A 186 -16.53 18.22 -13.73
CA ASN A 186 -17.60 19.21 -13.96
C ASN A 186 -17.39 20.02 -15.24
N ALA A 187 -16.15 20.34 -15.58
CA ALA A 187 -15.79 21.05 -16.81
C ALA A 187 -15.74 20.13 -18.05
N ASP A 188 -15.94 18.82 -17.86
CA ASP A 188 -15.84 17.78 -18.88
C ASP A 188 -14.58 17.89 -19.77
N ILE A 189 -13.41 18.12 -19.14
CA ILE A 189 -12.14 18.38 -19.85
C ILE A 189 -11.80 17.29 -20.89
N PHE A 190 -12.21 16.05 -20.65
CA PHE A 190 -11.92 14.90 -21.52
C PHE A 190 -13.13 14.43 -22.35
N GLY A 191 -14.29 15.09 -22.27
CA GLY A 191 -15.45 14.74 -23.09
C GLY A 191 -16.09 13.40 -22.74
N PHE A 192 -16.20 13.08 -21.44
CA PHE A 192 -16.84 11.86 -20.94
C PHE A 192 -18.29 12.06 -20.51
N SER A 193 -18.80 13.30 -20.54
CA SER A 193 -20.20 13.59 -20.21
C SER A 193 -21.18 13.04 -21.25
N ALA A 194 -22.41 12.75 -20.79
CA ALA A 194 -23.55 12.35 -21.62
C ALA A 194 -23.82 13.32 -22.80
N LYS A 195 -23.41 14.60 -22.64
CA LYS A 195 -23.45 15.62 -23.70
C LYS A 195 -22.64 15.25 -24.95
N HIS A 196 -21.65 14.38 -24.83
CA HIS A 196 -20.81 13.86 -25.91
C HIS A 196 -21.18 12.42 -26.32
N GLY A 197 -22.35 11.91 -25.90
CA GLY A 197 -22.82 10.55 -26.24
C GLY A 197 -22.12 9.44 -25.45
N ARG A 198 -21.40 9.79 -24.38
CA ARG A 198 -20.75 8.85 -23.46
C ARG A 198 -21.33 9.05 -22.08
N ASP A 199 -21.86 8.03 -21.43
CA ASP A 199 -22.33 8.13 -20.04
C ASP A 199 -21.27 7.59 -19.09
N LEU A 200 -20.09 8.19 -19.17
CA LEU A 200 -18.92 7.72 -18.44
C LEU A 200 -18.63 8.75 -17.34
N GLY A 201 -19.35 8.60 -16.22
CA GLY A 201 -19.42 9.58 -15.13
C GLY A 201 -18.10 9.89 -14.40
N PHE A 202 -18.21 10.64 -13.29
CA PHE A 202 -17.11 11.06 -12.39
C PHE A 202 -16.11 9.94 -12.04
N GLN A 203 -16.56 8.69 -12.02
CA GLN A 203 -15.75 7.52 -11.78
C GLN A 203 -14.54 7.42 -12.71
N GLN A 204 -14.64 7.70 -14.02
CA GLN A 204 -13.48 7.62 -14.91
C GLN A 204 -12.42 8.68 -14.62
N TYR A 205 -12.84 9.92 -14.36
CA TYR A 205 -11.94 10.98 -13.91
C TYR A 205 -11.24 10.60 -12.60
N TYR A 206 -12.00 10.04 -11.66
CA TYR A 206 -11.48 9.54 -10.39
C TYR A 206 -10.44 8.43 -10.62
N TYR A 207 -10.71 7.44 -11.47
CA TYR A 207 -9.79 6.35 -11.74
C TYR A 207 -8.54 6.80 -12.49
N MET A 208 -8.67 7.58 -13.56
CA MET A 208 -7.50 8.10 -14.28
C MET A 208 -6.61 8.94 -13.37
N GLY A 209 -7.18 9.75 -12.48
CA GLY A 209 -6.39 10.55 -11.54
C GLY A 209 -5.80 9.73 -10.39
N VAL A 210 -6.68 9.11 -9.60
CA VAL A 210 -6.33 8.46 -8.33
C VAL A 210 -5.57 7.16 -8.56
N LEU A 211 -5.97 6.28 -9.49
CA LEU A 211 -5.20 5.05 -9.77
C LEU A 211 -3.83 5.36 -10.36
N SER A 212 -3.68 6.40 -11.18
CA SER A 212 -2.37 6.80 -11.70
C SER A 212 -1.44 7.25 -10.57
N CYS A 213 -1.94 8.06 -9.64
CA CYS A 213 -1.17 8.46 -8.46
C CYS A 213 -0.87 7.27 -7.53
N LEU A 214 -1.81 6.34 -7.35
CA LEU A 214 -1.58 5.11 -6.58
C LEU A 214 -0.53 4.21 -7.24
N LEU A 215 -0.56 4.06 -8.57
CA LEU A 215 0.43 3.28 -9.30
C LEU A 215 1.82 3.89 -9.15
N ILE A 216 1.94 5.21 -9.35
CA ILE A 216 3.20 5.94 -9.12
C ILE A 216 3.66 5.75 -7.68
N HIS A 217 2.75 5.87 -6.70
CA HIS A 217 3.05 5.62 -5.29
C HIS A 217 3.60 4.20 -5.05
N TYR A 218 2.96 3.16 -5.59
CA TYR A 218 3.43 1.78 -5.43
C TYR A 218 4.77 1.52 -6.12
N VAL A 219 5.03 2.16 -7.27
CA VAL A 219 6.35 2.10 -7.93
C VAL A 219 7.42 2.76 -7.06
N PHE A 220 7.13 3.95 -6.52
CA PHE A 220 8.05 4.63 -5.59
C PHE A 220 8.28 3.82 -4.32
N ASP A 221 7.25 3.18 -3.78
CA ASP A 221 7.36 2.30 -2.61
C ASP A 221 8.24 1.08 -2.92
N GLY A 222 7.99 0.41 -4.04
CA GLY A 222 8.82 -0.71 -4.50
C GLY A 222 10.28 -0.32 -4.64
N TYR A 223 10.56 0.85 -5.20
CA TYR A 223 11.91 1.40 -5.32
C TYR A 223 12.53 1.73 -3.95
N LEU A 224 11.83 2.49 -3.09
CA LEU A 224 12.29 2.88 -1.75
C LEU A 224 12.63 1.65 -0.91
N PHE A 225 11.76 0.63 -0.93
CA PHE A 225 11.99 -0.60 -0.19
C PHE A 225 13.15 -1.42 -0.77
N SER A 226 13.26 -1.51 -2.10
CA SER A 226 14.38 -2.21 -2.75
C SER A 226 15.73 -1.57 -2.44
N VAL A 227 15.79 -0.23 -2.41
CA VAL A 227 17.04 0.48 -2.12
C VAL A 227 17.38 0.46 -0.63
N SER A 228 16.39 0.61 0.26
CA SER A 228 16.58 0.58 1.72
C SER A 228 17.11 -0.76 2.26
N HIS A 229 17.04 -1.83 1.46
CA HIS A 229 17.48 -3.17 1.86
C HIS A 229 18.97 -3.45 1.62
N LYS A 230 19.71 -2.55 0.98
CA LYS A 230 21.16 -2.73 0.74
C LYS A 230 21.94 -2.56 2.04
N ALA A 231 22.85 -3.49 2.33
CA ALA A 231 23.59 -3.59 3.60
C ALA A 231 24.40 -2.33 3.98
N GLU A 232 24.75 -1.49 3.00
CA GLU A 232 25.56 -0.28 3.15
C GLU A 232 24.74 1.03 3.20
N GLN A 233 23.40 0.94 3.22
CA GLN A 233 22.56 2.12 3.25
C GLN A 233 22.49 2.72 4.66
N THR A 234 23.17 3.85 4.86
CA THR A 234 22.87 4.78 5.95
C THR A 234 21.63 5.60 5.61
N LEU A 235 20.98 6.16 6.63
CA LEU A 235 19.80 7.03 6.47
C LEU A 235 20.07 8.22 5.52
N GLU A 236 21.34 8.60 5.34
CA GLU A 236 21.76 9.64 4.40
C GLU A 236 21.71 9.20 2.91
N ARG A 237 21.77 7.89 2.63
CA ARG A 237 21.91 7.33 1.27
C ARG A 237 20.61 6.82 0.65
N ILE A 238 19.48 6.97 1.34
CA ILE A 238 18.16 6.64 0.79
C ILE A 238 17.80 7.70 -0.27
N PRO A 239 17.50 7.32 -1.53
CA PRO A 239 17.16 8.27 -2.59
C PRO A 239 15.97 9.14 -2.18
N PHE A 240 15.90 10.38 -2.69
CA PHE A 240 15.07 11.50 -2.19
C PHE A 240 15.60 12.21 -0.92
N ALA A 241 16.73 11.76 -0.38
CA ALA A 241 17.63 12.63 0.36
C ALA A 241 18.33 13.59 -0.61
N THR A 242 18.04 14.89 -0.53
CA THR A 242 19.05 15.87 -0.97
C THR A 242 20.30 15.59 -0.14
N PRO A 243 21.50 15.45 -0.74
CA PRO A 243 22.73 15.40 0.04
C PRO A 243 22.72 16.58 1.01
N SER A 244 23.10 16.37 2.27
CA SER A 244 23.44 17.51 3.12
C SER A 244 24.47 18.30 2.33
N LEU A 245 24.21 19.59 2.09
CA LEU A 245 25.27 20.49 1.65
C LEU A 245 26.40 20.29 2.67
N ALA A 246 27.50 19.71 2.18
CA ALA A 246 28.72 19.59 2.95
C ALA A 246 29.02 20.99 3.49
N ARG A 247 29.16 21.10 4.81
CA ARG A 247 29.70 22.32 5.42
C ARG A 247 31.15 22.47 5.02
#